data_AF-A0A9P5PY46-F1
#
_entry.id   AF-A0A9P5PY46-F1
#
_cell.length_a   1.000
_cell.length_b   1.000
_cell.length_c   1.000
_cell.angle_alpha   90.00
_cell.angle_beta   90.00
_cell.angle_gamma   90.00
#
_symmetry.space_group_name_H-M   'P 1'
#
loop_
_entity.id
_entity.type
_entity.pdbx_description
1 polymer ?
#
loop_
_entity_poly.entity_id
_entity_poly.type
_entity_poly.pdbx_seq_one_letter_code
_entity_poly.pdbx_strand_id
1 'polypeptide(L)'
;MGVTVENLLRNLHLALQVQVTAEDLEKETPENQKAILDAFENRCNKLKERSIADSVQEEAAGPKRIDYLRGRSIFAGFEVVAKEHPTLRLHV
;
A
#
# COMPACT_ATOMS: atom_id res chain seq x y z
N MET A 1 17.00 -23.90 1.35
CA MET A 1 15.54 -23.62 1.42
C MET A 1 15.23 -22.54 0.40
N GLY A 2 14.27 -22.76 -0.50
CA GLY A 2 13.92 -21.81 -1.55
C GLY A 2 12.95 -20.72 -1.06
N VAL A 3 13.04 -19.54 -1.65
CA VAL A 3 12.01 -18.50 -1.48
C VAL A 3 10.80 -18.90 -2.31
N THR A 4 9.63 -19.03 -1.68
CA THR A 4 8.36 -19.30 -2.39
C THR A 4 7.70 -18.00 -2.82
N VAL A 5 6.77 -18.08 -3.77
CA VAL A 5 5.90 -16.94 -4.16
C VAL A 5 5.11 -16.42 -2.95
N GLU A 6 4.64 -17.32 -2.09
CA GLU A 6 3.96 -16.95 -0.84
C GLU A 6 4.89 -16.13 0.07
N ASN A 7 6.14 -16.54 0.24
CA ASN A 7 7.12 -15.78 1.03
C ASN A 7 7.33 -14.38 0.44
N LEU A 8 7.41 -14.26 -0.89
CA LEU A 8 7.55 -12.99 -1.57
C LEU A 8 6.34 -12.07 -1.33
N LEU A 9 5.12 -12.59 -1.55
CA LEU A 9 3.89 -11.82 -1.38
C LEU A 9 3.66 -11.41 0.06
N ARG A 10 3.95 -12.30 1.02
CA ARG A 10 3.87 -12.02 2.45
C ARG A 10 4.85 -10.93 2.85
N ASN A 11 6.10 -11.03 2.41
CA ASN A 11 7.12 -10.03 2.72
C ASN A 11 6.80 -8.67 2.10
N LEU A 12 6.28 -8.65 0.87
CA LEU A 12 5.80 -7.42 0.24
C LEU A 12 4.64 -6.81 1.02
N HIS A 13 3.64 -7.62 1.40
CA HIS A 13 2.52 -7.15 2.21
C HIS A 13 3.00 -6.50 3.52
N LEU A 14 3.90 -7.17 4.24
CA LEU A 14 4.47 -6.65 5.48
C LEU A 14 5.27 -5.36 5.25
N ALA A 15 6.07 -5.29 4.18
CA ALA A 15 6.84 -4.09 3.84
C ALA A 15 5.94 -2.88 3.51
N LEU A 16 4.77 -3.12 2.90
CA LEU A 16 3.80 -2.07 2.55
C LEU A 16 2.99 -1.58 3.77
N GLN A 17 2.86 -2.42 4.79
CA GLN A 17 2.18 -2.10 6.06
C GLN A 17 3.00 -1.21 7.00
N VAL A 18 4.30 -1.04 6.73
CA VAL A 18 5.20 -0.22 7.56
C VAL A 18 4.71 1.22 7.59
N GLN A 19 4.55 1.76 8.80
CA GLN A 19 4.23 3.17 9.04
C GLN A 19 5.33 4.06 8.48
N VAL A 20 4.94 5.17 7.89
CA VAL A 20 5.87 6.17 7.38
C VAL A 20 5.97 7.30 8.39
N THR A 21 7.17 7.81 8.59
CA THR A 21 7.42 8.89 9.54
C THR A 21 6.86 10.22 9.00
N ALA A 22 6.55 11.16 9.91
CA ALA A 22 6.15 12.50 9.50
C ALA A 22 7.25 13.21 8.68
N GLU A 23 8.52 12.98 9.02
CA GLU A 23 9.68 13.51 8.29
C GLU A 23 9.73 13.05 6.83
N ASP A 24 9.25 11.84 6.55
CA ASP A 24 9.19 11.34 5.17
C ASP A 24 8.07 11.98 4.37
N LEU A 25 6.97 12.39 5.03
CA LEU A 25 5.88 13.13 4.38
C LEU A 25 6.31 14.54 4.03
N GLU A 26 7.04 15.20 4.92
CA GLU A 26 7.53 16.57 4.74
C GLU A 26 8.53 16.69 3.59
N LYS A 27 9.20 15.60 3.20
CA LYS A 27 10.11 15.55 2.03
C LYS A 27 9.37 15.49 0.69
N GLU A 28 8.08 15.21 0.69
CA GLU A 28 7.25 15.14 -0.51
C GLU A 28 6.87 16.53 -1.03
N THR A 29 6.54 16.62 -2.32
CA THR A 29 5.93 17.85 -2.87
C THR A 29 4.52 18.03 -2.30
N PRO A 30 3.98 19.26 -2.23
CA PRO A 30 2.63 19.50 -1.71
C PRO A 30 1.54 18.67 -2.41
N GLU A 31 1.68 18.45 -3.72
CA GLU A 31 0.75 17.62 -4.50
C GLU A 31 0.78 16.15 -4.06
N ASN A 32 1.99 15.62 -3.84
CA ASN A 32 2.17 14.25 -3.37
C ASN A 32 1.71 14.09 -1.93
N GLN A 33 1.99 15.06 -1.05
CA GLN A 33 1.48 15.04 0.33
C GLN A 33 -0.03 14.93 0.36
N LYS A 34 -0.71 15.74 -0.45
CA LYS A 34 -2.17 15.67 -0.59
C LYS A 34 -2.61 14.30 -1.09
N ALA A 35 -2.01 13.78 -2.16
CA ALA A 35 -2.37 12.48 -2.72
C ALA A 35 -2.17 11.32 -1.72
N ILE A 36 -1.14 11.41 -0.88
CA ILE A 36 -0.84 10.42 0.17
C ILE A 36 -1.88 10.48 1.29
N LEU A 37 -2.24 11.68 1.75
CA LEU A 37 -3.26 11.88 2.77
C LEU A 37 -4.63 11.43 2.26
N ASP A 38 -4.99 11.77 1.01
CA ASP A 38 -6.21 11.30 0.37
C ASP A 38 -6.23 9.75 0.27
N ALA A 39 -5.09 9.13 -0.05
CA ALA A 39 -4.98 7.67 -0.11
C ALA A 39 -5.14 7.01 1.27
N PHE A 40 -4.55 7.60 2.31
CA PHE A 40 -4.68 7.19 3.71
C PHE A 40 -6.13 7.30 4.18
N GLU A 41 -6.78 8.45 4.00
CA GLU A 41 -8.18 8.65 4.38
C GLU A 41 -9.10 7.65 3.68
N ASN A 42 -8.90 7.43 2.38
CA ASN A 42 -9.65 6.43 1.62
C ASN A 42 -9.47 5.01 2.18
N ARG A 43 -8.29 4.66 2.70
CA ARG A 43 -8.06 3.36 3.34
C ARG A 43 -8.82 3.25 4.66
N CYS A 44 -8.73 4.27 5.52
CA CYS A 44 -9.45 4.32 6.79
C CYS A 44 -10.96 4.26 6.57
N ASN A 45 -11.50 5.03 5.64
CA ASN A 45 -12.93 5.00 5.31
C ASN A 45 -13.41 3.62 4.84
N LYS A 46 -12.63 2.94 3.98
CA LYS A 46 -12.95 1.56 3.57
C LYS A 46 -12.88 0.55 4.71
N LEU A 47 -11.99 0.76 5.68
CA LEU A 47 -11.94 -0.05 6.89
C LEU A 47 -13.16 0.24 7.77
N LYS A 48 -13.57 1.50 7.91
CA LYS A 48 -14.74 1.94 8.68
C LYS A 48 -16.04 1.30 8.18
N GLU A 49 -16.19 1.16 6.87
CA GLU A 49 -17.31 0.42 6.26
C GLU A 49 -17.41 -1.03 6.74
N ARG A 50 -16.28 -1.65 7.12
CA ARG A 50 -16.20 -3.02 7.61
C ARG A 50 -16.22 -3.11 9.13
N SER A 51 -15.52 -2.20 9.81
CA SER A 51 -15.29 -2.19 11.25
C SER A 51 -14.86 -0.79 11.70
N ILE A 52 -15.68 -0.17 12.54
CA ILE A 52 -15.38 1.15 13.12
C ILE A 52 -14.16 1.05 14.05
N ALA A 53 -14.06 -0.02 14.84
CA ALA A 53 -12.95 -0.21 15.79
C ALA A 53 -11.60 -0.30 15.08
N ASP A 54 -11.54 -1.05 13.97
CA ASP A 54 -10.30 -1.20 13.19
C ASP A 54 -9.93 0.09 12.47
N SER A 55 -10.92 0.87 12.01
CA SER A 55 -10.68 2.20 11.43
C SER A 55 -10.04 3.15 12.43
N VAL A 56 -10.52 3.19 13.67
CA VAL A 56 -9.96 4.07 14.71
C VAL A 56 -8.51 3.69 15.04
N GLN A 57 -8.20 2.39 15.09
CA GLN A 57 -6.83 1.92 15.28
C GLN A 57 -5.93 2.26 14.09
N GLU A 58 -6.45 2.13 12.87
CA GLU A 58 -5.72 2.45 11.65
C GLU A 58 -5.48 3.97 11.51
N GLU A 59 -6.44 4.81 11.91
CA GLU A 59 -6.30 6.26 11.94
C GLU A 59 -5.20 6.69 12.92
N ALA A 60 -5.17 6.08 14.12
CA ALA A 60 -4.13 6.35 15.11
C ALA A 60 -2.73 5.89 14.66
N ALA A 61 -2.66 4.88 13.80
CA ALA A 61 -1.41 4.38 13.21
C ALA A 61 -0.84 5.30 12.12
N GLY A 62 -1.68 6.13 11.49
CA GLY A 62 -1.27 7.09 10.46
C GLY A 62 -0.94 6.47 9.09
N PRO A 63 -0.36 7.28 8.18
CA PRO A 63 -0.01 6.84 6.83
C PRO A 63 1.01 5.70 6.80
N LYS A 64 0.83 4.77 5.87
CA LYS A 64 1.73 3.63 5.63
C LYS A 64 2.36 3.72 4.25
N ARG A 65 3.39 2.93 3.99
CA ARG A 65 4.10 2.92 2.69
C ARG A 65 3.17 2.66 1.50
N ILE A 66 2.09 1.91 1.69
CA ILE A 66 1.10 1.69 0.63
C ILE A 66 0.40 2.99 0.17
N ASP A 67 0.23 3.98 1.05
CA ASP A 67 -0.40 5.26 0.70
C ASP A 67 0.55 6.13 -0.14
N TYR A 68 1.85 6.05 0.18
CA TYR A 68 2.93 6.68 -0.60
C TYR A 68 3.02 6.13 -2.01
N LEU A 69 2.85 4.82 -2.18
CA LEU A 69 2.82 4.22 -3.50
C LEU A 69 1.59 4.63 -4.30
N ARG A 70 0.44 4.79 -3.65
CA ARG A 70 -0.78 5.29 -4.32
C ARG A 70 -0.67 6.72 -4.80
N GLY A 71 0.05 7.59 -4.07
CA GLY A 71 0.30 8.97 -4.48
C GLY A 71 1.34 9.10 -5.61
N ARG A 72 2.27 8.14 -5.72
CA ARG A 72 3.43 8.21 -6.63
C ARG A 72 3.40 7.25 -7.83
N SER A 73 2.54 6.24 -7.81
CA SER A 73 2.56 5.15 -8.80
C SER A 73 1.18 4.93 -9.40
N ILE A 74 1.09 4.88 -10.74
CA ILE A 74 -0.10 4.40 -11.44
C ILE A 74 -0.08 2.87 -11.32
N PHE A 75 -0.65 2.35 -10.25
CA PHE A 75 -0.88 0.91 -10.16
C PHE A 75 -1.97 0.53 -11.18
N ALA A 76 -1.57 0.17 -12.40
CA ALA A 76 -2.50 -0.23 -13.46
C ALA A 76 -3.02 -1.67 -13.30
N GLY A 77 -2.49 -2.42 -12.32
CA GLY A 77 -2.95 -3.75 -11.93
C GLY A 77 -1.92 -4.84 -12.17
N PHE A 78 -2.37 -6.09 -12.02
CA PHE A 78 -1.59 -7.29 -12.30
C PHE A 78 -2.25 -8.09 -13.43
N GLU A 79 -1.46 -8.49 -14.42
CA GLU A 79 -1.88 -9.48 -15.42
C GLU A 79 -1.25 -10.83 -15.07
N VAL A 80 -2.07 -11.87 -14.99
CA VAL A 80 -1.57 -13.25 -14.89
C VAL A 80 -1.24 -13.71 -16.30
N VAL A 81 0.06 -13.81 -16.60
CA VAL A 81 0.51 -14.30 -17.90
C VAL A 81 0.56 -15.83 -17.84
N ALA A 82 -0.29 -16.50 -18.64
CA ALA A 82 -0.28 -17.95 -18.77
C ALA A 82 1.00 -18.39 -19.52
N LYS A 83 2.00 -18.83 -18.76
CA LYS A 83 3.18 -19.58 -19.24
C LYS A 83 3.25 -20.91 -18.49
N GLU A 84 4.23 -21.76 -18.79
CA GLU A 84 4.52 -23.00 -18.03
C GLU A 84 4.65 -22.75 -16.50
N HIS A 85 4.98 -21.52 -16.10
CA HIS A 85 4.87 -21.04 -14.73
C HIS A 85 4.03 -19.76 -14.64
N PRO A 86 3.02 -19.69 -13.76
CA PRO A 86 2.18 -18.49 -13.61
C PRO A 86 3.05 -17.32 -13.16
N THR A 87 3.17 -16.32 -14.02
CA THR A 87 4.00 -15.13 -13.80
C THR A 87 3.07 -13.94 -13.62
N LEU A 88 3.18 -13.25 -12.48
CA LEU A 88 2.49 -11.98 -12.25
C LEU A 88 3.28 -10.86 -12.92
N ARG A 89 2.68 -10.20 -13.92
CA ARG A 89 3.24 -8.98 -14.50
C ARG A 89 2.65 -7.78 -13.76
N LEU A 90 3.51 -7.01 -13.12
CA LEU A 90 3.17 -5.72 -12.53
C LEU A 90 3.18 -4.67 -13.63
N HIS A 91 2.07 -3.93 -13.76
CA HIS A 91 1.98 -2.76 -14.63
C HIS A 91 2.15 -1.50 -13.78
N VAL A 92 3.27 -0.80 -14.01
CA VAL A 92 3.65 0.49 -13.42
C VAL A 92 3.57 1.60 -14.45
#